data_AF-J7QVA1-F1
#
_entry.id   AF-J7QVA1-F1
#
_cell.length_a   1.000
_cell.length_b   1.000
_cell.length_c   1.000
_cell.angle_alpha   90.00
_cell.angle_beta   90.00
_cell.angle_gamma   90.00
#
_symmetry.space_group_name_H-M   'P 1'
#
loop_
_entity.id
_entity.type
_entity.pdbx_description
1 polymer ?
#
loop_
_entity_poly.entity_id
_entity_poly.type
_entity_poly.pdbx_seq_one_letter_code
_entity_poly.pdbx_strand_id
1 'polypeptide(L)'
;MLGYFHCDKLCGVTRPALLRAARKAGLSAGSDYVFIAISIDPTETADAARQAREIEFDAASPIGASEGIHYLTGTAENIRAVAEAVGFSYRSGARSQSFVHPIGAAIITAHGVVSNYLSGIGSSHEEVRGAIEAAATQNVAPRASPALLLCFDFDSTTGRYTFAIMKFLRIGAVGMALALAAMIYREFRKGARA
;
A
#
# COMPACT_ATOMS: atom_id res chain seq x y z
N MET A 1 6.44 -6.99 -1.44
CA MET A 1 6.12 -5.58 -1.12
C MET A 1 7.34 -4.72 -1.39
N LEU A 2 7.18 -3.61 -2.10
CA LEU A 2 8.24 -2.63 -2.31
C LEU A 2 8.00 -1.40 -1.42
N GLY A 3 9.05 -0.93 -0.77
CA GLY A 3 9.06 0.21 0.15
C GLY A 3 10.50 0.51 0.53
N TYR A 4 10.79 1.12 1.68
CA TYR A 4 12.16 1.26 2.19
C TYR A 4 12.14 1.21 3.72
N PHE A 5 13.26 0.85 4.35
CA PHE A 5 13.31 0.48 5.77
C PHE A 5 13.34 1.70 6.70
N HIS A 6 14.07 2.76 6.35
CA HIS A 6 14.16 4.02 7.09
C HIS A 6 12.99 4.99 6.81
N CYS A 7 11.90 4.50 6.24
CA CYS A 7 10.71 5.31 6.03
C CYS A 7 10.07 5.68 7.38
N ASP A 8 10.09 6.97 7.70
CA ASP A 8 9.45 7.56 8.88
C ASP A 8 7.91 7.66 8.77
N LYS A 9 7.35 7.19 7.64
CA LYS A 9 5.92 7.26 7.32
C LYS A 9 5.24 5.90 7.49
N LEU A 10 4.68 5.38 6.41
CA LEU A 10 3.72 4.27 6.44
C LEU A 10 4.38 2.90 6.19
N CYS A 11 5.59 2.82 5.65
CA CYS A 11 6.20 1.52 5.32
C CYS A 11 6.41 0.65 6.58
N GLY A 12 6.92 1.24 7.68
CA GLY A 12 7.09 0.54 8.96
C GLY A 12 5.79 0.15 9.66
N VAL A 13 4.64 0.71 9.25
CA VAL A 13 3.32 0.36 9.80
C VAL A 13 2.62 -0.70 8.93
N THR A 14 2.78 -0.60 7.62
CA THR A 14 2.05 -1.37 6.61
C THR A 14 2.62 -2.77 6.43
N ARG A 15 3.95 -2.92 6.40
CA ARG A 15 4.61 -4.24 6.37
C ARG A 15 4.16 -5.16 7.52
N PRO A 16 4.24 -4.75 8.81
CA PRO A 16 3.78 -5.60 9.89
C PRO A 16 2.25 -5.73 9.93
N ALA A 17 1.48 -4.79 9.38
CA ALA A 17 0.03 -4.93 9.26
C ALA A 17 -0.37 -6.07 8.33
N LEU A 18 0.31 -6.22 7.18
CA LEU A 18 0.10 -7.34 6.25
C LEU A 18 0.45 -8.67 6.90
N LEU A 19 1.57 -8.75 7.62
CA LEU A 19 1.95 -9.97 8.36
C LEU A 19 0.92 -10.34 9.43
N ARG A 20 0.40 -9.36 10.19
CA ARG A 20 -0.69 -9.59 11.14
C ARG A 20 -1.98 -10.04 10.47
N ALA A 21 -2.32 -9.50 9.30
CA ALA A 21 -3.50 -9.89 8.56
C ALA A 21 -3.38 -11.34 8.05
N ALA A 22 -2.22 -11.74 7.53
CA ALA A 22 -1.93 -13.12 7.14
C ALA A 22 -2.00 -14.08 8.34
N ARG A 23 -1.45 -13.69 9.50
CA ARG A 23 -1.58 -14.47 10.73
C ARG A 23 -3.04 -14.65 11.16
N LYS A 24 -3.82 -13.56 11.19
CA LYS A 24 -5.26 -13.61 11.52
C LYS A 24 -6.05 -14.48 10.54
N ALA A 25 -5.59 -14.58 9.30
CA ALA A 25 -6.14 -15.46 8.29
C ALA A 25 -5.79 -16.95 8.50
N GLY A 26 -4.92 -17.27 9.46
CA GLY A 26 -4.48 -18.65 9.74
C GLY A 26 -3.40 -19.15 8.79
N LEU A 27 -2.75 -18.27 8.02
CA LEU A 27 -1.74 -18.63 7.03
C LEU A 27 -0.35 -18.75 7.65
N SER A 28 0.41 -19.74 7.19
CA SER A 28 1.75 -20.06 7.65
C SER A 28 2.82 -19.60 6.65
N ALA A 29 3.72 -18.72 7.09
CA ALA A 29 4.88 -18.29 6.32
C ALA A 29 5.83 -19.46 6.05
N GLY A 30 6.33 -19.55 4.82
CA GLY A 30 7.18 -20.64 4.34
C GLY A 30 6.43 -21.90 3.89
N SER A 31 5.13 -22.01 4.21
CA SER A 31 4.23 -23.08 3.72
C SER A 31 3.23 -22.53 2.72
N ASP A 32 2.39 -21.58 3.16
CA ASP A 32 1.27 -21.07 2.37
C ASP A 32 1.67 -19.84 1.55
N TYR A 33 2.65 -19.08 2.06
CA TYR A 33 3.17 -17.90 1.38
C TYR A 33 4.62 -17.60 1.77
N VAL A 34 5.32 -16.86 0.92
CA VAL A 34 6.62 -16.24 1.22
C VAL A 34 6.44 -14.73 1.20
N PHE A 35 6.83 -14.06 2.28
CA PHE A 35 6.80 -12.60 2.37
C PHE A 35 8.16 -12.02 2.00
N ILE A 36 8.19 -11.15 1.00
CA ILE A 36 9.40 -10.48 0.57
C ILE A 36 9.17 -8.96 0.63
N ALA A 37 9.90 -8.28 1.51
CA ALA A 37 10.00 -6.83 1.57
C ALA A 37 11.29 -6.38 0.88
N ILE A 38 11.18 -5.58 -0.18
CA ILE A 38 12.31 -5.10 -0.97
C ILE A 38 12.42 -3.59 -0.79
N SER A 39 13.62 -3.12 -0.43
CA SER A 39 13.91 -1.69 -0.41
C SER A 39 14.02 -1.12 -1.82
N ILE A 40 13.40 0.04 -2.04
CA ILE A 40 13.54 0.85 -3.26
C ILE A 40 14.64 1.90 -3.15
N ASP A 41 15.23 2.06 -1.96
CA ASP A 41 16.34 2.96 -1.72
C ASP A 41 17.66 2.20 -1.92
N PRO A 42 18.42 2.47 -2.99
CA PRO A 42 19.68 1.78 -3.26
C PRO A 42 20.79 2.13 -2.26
N THR A 43 20.57 3.10 -1.37
CA THR A 43 21.51 3.46 -0.31
C THR A 43 21.31 2.64 0.96
N GLU A 44 20.22 1.89 1.08
CA GLU A 44 19.96 1.03 2.24
C GLU A 44 20.81 -0.23 2.23
N THR A 45 21.37 -0.52 3.41
CA THR A 45 22.31 -1.63 3.59
C THR A 45 21.58 -2.92 3.99
N ALA A 46 22.27 -4.05 3.82
CA ALA A 46 21.78 -5.33 4.32
C ALA A 46 21.56 -5.32 5.84
N ASP A 47 22.32 -4.51 6.58
CA ASP A 47 22.15 -4.36 8.02
C ASP A 47 20.83 -3.65 8.36
N ALA A 48 20.46 -2.61 7.62
CA ALA A 48 19.16 -1.95 7.75
C ALA A 48 17.99 -2.91 7.47
N ALA A 49 18.13 -3.75 6.44
CA ALA A 49 17.15 -4.77 6.11
C ALA A 49 16.98 -5.80 7.24
N ARG A 50 18.09 -6.22 7.84
CA ARG A 50 18.12 -7.16 8.96
C ARG A 50 17.47 -6.57 10.21
N GLN A 51 17.83 -5.35 10.59
CA GLN A 51 17.22 -4.65 11.73
C GLN A 51 15.71 -4.47 11.55
N ALA A 52 15.27 -4.04 10.36
CA ALA A 52 13.84 -3.91 10.06
C ALA A 52 13.11 -5.26 10.18
N ARG A 53 13.72 -6.34 9.68
CA ARG A 53 13.16 -7.70 9.83
C ARG A 53 13.01 -8.09 11.29
N GLU A 54 14.02 -7.88 12.11
CA GLU A 54 14.00 -8.22 13.55
C GLU A 54 12.88 -7.46 14.28
N ILE A 55 12.84 -6.14 14.12
CA ILE A 55 11.81 -5.27 14.74
C ILE A 55 10.40 -5.69 14.33
N GLU A 56 10.19 -5.94 13.03
CA GLU A 56 8.86 -6.25 12.50
C GLU A 56 8.43 -7.69 12.79
N PHE A 57 9.38 -8.63 12.87
CA PHE A 57 9.10 -10.01 13.28
C PHE A 57 8.63 -10.07 14.73
N ASP A 58 9.21 -9.27 15.63
CA ASP A 58 8.76 -9.17 17.01
C ASP A 58 7.36 -8.53 17.10
N ALA A 59 7.09 -7.50 16.30
CA ALA A 59 5.81 -6.79 16.33
C ALA A 59 4.65 -7.53 15.64
N ALA A 60 4.95 -8.44 14.71
CA ALA A 60 3.95 -9.07 13.84
C ALA A 60 4.12 -10.58 13.70
N SER A 61 4.90 -11.22 14.58
CA SER A 61 5.30 -12.64 14.56
C SER A 61 4.33 -13.52 13.76
N PRO A 62 4.70 -13.94 12.53
CA PRO A 62 3.84 -14.74 11.69
C PRO A 62 3.72 -16.16 12.24
N ILE A 63 2.67 -16.88 11.84
CA ILE A 63 2.63 -18.35 12.00
C ILE A 63 3.62 -18.94 10.99
N GLY A 64 4.36 -19.98 11.38
CA GLY A 64 5.25 -20.71 10.46
C GLY A 64 6.73 -20.37 10.61
N ALA A 65 7.49 -20.63 9.54
CA ALA A 65 8.94 -20.54 9.55
C ALA A 65 9.41 -19.10 9.31
N SER A 66 10.36 -18.65 10.13
CA SER A 66 11.02 -17.35 9.94
C SER A 66 11.75 -17.26 8.60
N GLU A 67 12.13 -18.41 8.02
CA GLU A 67 12.72 -18.53 6.69
C GLU A 67 11.78 -18.07 5.57
N GLY A 68 10.47 -18.08 5.77
CA GLY A 68 9.50 -17.57 4.78
C GLY A 68 9.37 -16.05 4.73
N ILE A 69 10.19 -15.31 5.50
CA ILE A 69 10.14 -13.86 5.63
C ILE A 69 11.50 -13.26 5.26
N HIS A 70 11.54 -12.56 4.13
CA HIS A 70 12.75 -11.96 3.57
C HIS A 70 12.67 -10.44 3.49
N TYR A 71 13.76 -9.79 3.90
CA TYR A 71 13.96 -8.35 3.78
C TYR A 71 15.20 -8.15 2.92
N LEU A 72 15.03 -7.53 1.76
CA LEU A 72 16.04 -7.45 0.72
C LEU A 72 16.36 -5.98 0.39
N THR A 73 17.62 -5.74 0.06
CA THR A 73 18.10 -4.50 -0.58
C THR A 73 18.82 -4.87 -1.88
N GLY A 74 19.18 -3.89 -2.71
CA GLY A 74 19.87 -4.16 -3.96
C GLY A 74 20.42 -2.90 -4.63
N THR A 75 21.06 -3.10 -5.77
CA THR A 75 21.50 -1.99 -6.63
C THR A 75 20.30 -1.30 -7.25
N ALA A 76 20.46 -0.03 -7.62
CA ALA A 76 19.41 0.73 -8.30
C ALA A 76 18.91 0.05 -9.58
N GLU A 77 19.77 -0.72 -10.26
CA GLU A 77 19.41 -1.51 -11.44
C GLU A 77 18.47 -2.66 -11.11
N ASN A 78 18.82 -3.49 -10.12
CA ASN A 78 18.00 -4.62 -9.70
C ASN A 78 16.65 -4.16 -9.12
N ILE A 79 16.67 -3.10 -8.32
CA ILE A 79 15.45 -2.51 -7.76
C ILE A 79 14.50 -2.09 -8.89
N ARG A 80 15.01 -1.39 -9.90
CA ARG A 80 14.19 -0.94 -11.03
C ARG A 80 13.63 -2.11 -11.84
N ALA A 81 14.45 -3.12 -12.13
CA ALA A 81 14.01 -4.30 -12.86
C ALA A 81 12.87 -5.03 -12.15
N VAL A 82 12.98 -5.21 -10.83
CA VAL A 82 11.91 -5.83 -10.03
C VAL A 82 10.67 -4.94 -10.00
N ALA A 83 10.85 -3.63 -9.79
CA ALA A 83 9.75 -2.68 -9.75
C ALA A 83 8.97 -2.67 -11.08
N GLU A 84 9.65 -2.64 -12.22
CA GLU A 84 9.04 -2.73 -13.54
C GLU A 84 8.30 -4.05 -13.74
N ALA A 85 8.90 -5.18 -13.35
CA ALA A 85 8.30 -6.51 -13.49
C ALA A 85 6.96 -6.65 -12.73
N VAL A 86 6.83 -5.99 -11.57
CA VAL A 86 5.58 -6.01 -10.78
C VAL A 86 4.67 -4.81 -11.04
N GLY A 87 4.98 -3.95 -12.03
CA GLY A 87 4.21 -2.75 -12.36
C GLY A 87 4.27 -1.66 -11.27
N PHE A 88 5.31 -1.66 -10.45
CA PHE A 88 5.52 -0.70 -9.37
C PHE A 88 6.30 0.52 -9.88
N SER A 89 5.63 1.66 -10.00
CA SER A 89 6.26 2.92 -10.39
C SER A 89 6.56 3.78 -9.17
N TYR A 90 7.81 4.20 -9.00
CA TYR A 90 8.22 5.11 -7.92
C TYR A 90 9.02 6.30 -8.47
N ARG A 91 9.01 7.40 -7.74
CA ARG A 91 9.76 8.63 -8.09
C ARG A 91 10.37 9.22 -6.83
N SER A 92 11.51 9.91 -6.97
CA SER A 92 12.05 10.70 -5.86
C SER A 92 11.08 11.80 -5.46
N GLY A 93 10.90 11.98 -4.15
CA GLY A 93 10.03 12.99 -3.56
C GLY A 93 10.72 14.36 -3.44
N ALA A 94 10.03 15.30 -2.79
CA ALA A 94 10.52 16.67 -2.65
C ALA A 94 11.64 16.83 -1.61
N ARG A 95 11.78 15.88 -0.68
CA ARG A 95 12.85 15.85 0.32
C ARG A 95 13.95 14.89 -0.13
N SER A 96 15.18 15.19 0.27
CA SER A 96 16.30 14.25 0.10
C SER A 96 15.93 12.90 0.72
N GLN A 97 16.15 11.81 0.00
CA GLN A 97 15.86 10.44 0.43
C GLN A 97 14.36 10.14 0.71
N SER A 98 13.43 10.95 0.20
CA SER A 98 12.01 10.56 0.15
C SER A 98 11.62 10.00 -1.22
N PHE A 99 10.69 9.06 -1.24
CA PHE A 99 10.19 8.44 -2.46
C PHE A 99 8.66 8.45 -2.48
N VAL A 100 8.09 8.89 -3.60
CA VAL A 100 6.67 8.77 -3.88
C VAL A 100 6.45 7.44 -4.58
N HIS A 101 5.75 6.53 -3.92
CA HIS A 101 5.53 5.18 -4.42
C HIS A 101 4.19 4.60 -3.95
N PRO A 102 3.68 3.53 -4.57
CA PRO A 102 2.48 2.86 -4.10
C PRO A 102 2.66 2.17 -2.73
N ILE A 103 1.64 2.15 -1.85
CA ILE A 103 1.58 1.28 -0.66
C ILE A 103 0.78 0.03 -0.98
N GLY A 104 1.47 -1.09 -1.07
CA GLY A 104 0.79 -2.37 -1.15
C GLY A 104 1.73 -3.54 -1.32
N ALA A 105 1.14 -4.72 -1.40
CA ALA A 105 1.84 -5.93 -1.76
C ALA A 105 1.30 -6.46 -3.09
N ALA A 106 2.20 -6.68 -4.04
CA ALA A 106 1.91 -7.55 -5.17
C ALA A 106 1.87 -9.00 -4.68
N ILE A 107 0.83 -9.73 -5.08
CA ILE A 107 0.68 -11.16 -4.85
C ILE A 107 1.09 -11.88 -6.13
N ILE A 108 2.08 -12.76 -6.01
CA ILE A 108 2.72 -13.43 -7.12
C ILE A 108 2.44 -14.92 -6.99
N THR A 109 2.06 -15.56 -8.11
CA THR A 109 1.90 -17.01 -8.16
C THR A 109 3.26 -17.71 -8.13
N ALA A 110 3.27 -19.02 -7.85
CA ALA A 110 4.49 -19.83 -7.92
C ALA A 110 5.21 -19.79 -9.28
N HIS A 111 4.51 -19.42 -10.36
CA HIS A 111 5.09 -19.29 -11.70
C HIS A 111 5.66 -17.89 -11.98
N GLY A 112 5.68 -17.00 -10.98
CA GLY A 112 6.23 -15.65 -11.12
C GLY A 112 5.27 -14.65 -11.78
N VAL A 113 3.98 -14.98 -11.90
CA VAL A 113 2.97 -14.09 -12.48
C VAL A 113 2.26 -13.32 -11.38
N VAL A 114 2.03 -12.02 -11.58
CA VAL A 114 1.24 -11.22 -10.64
C VAL A 114 -0.23 -11.65 -10.71
N SER A 115 -0.74 -12.22 -9.63
CA SER A 115 -2.14 -12.66 -9.50
C SER A 115 -3.04 -11.49 -9.14
N ASN A 116 -2.68 -10.71 -8.12
CA ASN A 116 -3.44 -9.57 -7.64
C ASN A 116 -2.55 -8.60 -6.83
N TYR A 117 -3.13 -7.49 -6.39
CA TYR A 117 -2.49 -6.54 -5.47
C TYR A 117 -3.34 -6.35 -4.21
N LEU A 118 -2.67 -6.25 -3.06
CA LEU A 118 -3.27 -5.93 -1.77
C LEU A 118 -2.88 -4.52 -1.32
N SER A 119 -3.83 -3.81 -0.75
CA SER A 119 -3.56 -2.53 -0.08
C SER A 119 -2.68 -2.76 1.14
N GLY A 120 -1.67 -1.90 1.32
CA GLY A 120 -0.86 -1.95 2.55
C GLY A 120 -1.62 -1.46 3.79
N ILE A 121 -2.77 -0.82 3.61
CA ILE A 121 -3.61 -0.28 4.68
C ILE A 121 -5.02 -0.87 4.55
N GLY A 122 -5.53 -1.42 5.65
CA GLY A 122 -6.93 -1.82 5.76
C GLY A 122 -7.32 -3.13 5.07
N SER A 123 -6.37 -3.92 4.54
CA SER A 123 -6.70 -5.24 4.03
C SER A 123 -7.19 -6.17 5.13
N SER A 124 -8.35 -6.79 4.89
CA SER A 124 -8.96 -7.73 5.82
C SER A 124 -8.24 -9.08 5.76
N HIS A 125 -8.39 -9.91 6.80
CA HIS A 125 -7.77 -11.24 6.79
C HIS A 125 -8.41 -12.17 5.74
N GLU A 126 -9.70 -12.01 5.45
CA GLU A 126 -10.38 -12.72 4.37
C GLU A 126 -9.85 -12.32 2.99
N GLU A 127 -9.59 -11.03 2.78
CA GLU A 127 -9.02 -10.53 1.53
C GLU A 127 -7.60 -11.10 1.32
N VAL A 128 -6.77 -11.10 2.37
CA VAL A 128 -5.42 -11.69 2.32
C VAL A 128 -5.49 -13.18 2.01
N ARG A 129 -6.36 -13.93 2.70
CA ARG A 129 -6.56 -15.36 2.46
C ARG A 129 -7.00 -15.65 1.03
N GLY A 130 -8.05 -14.96 0.58
CA GLY A 130 -8.58 -15.15 -0.77
C GLY A 130 -7.55 -14.82 -1.85
N ALA A 131 -6.73 -13.78 -1.66
CA ALA A 131 -5.68 -13.43 -2.60
C ALA A 131 -4.57 -14.50 -2.68
N ILE A 132 -4.16 -15.08 -1.54
CA ILE A 132 -3.15 -16.13 -1.50
C ILE A 132 -3.69 -17.44 -2.09
N GLU A 133 -4.93 -17.83 -1.76
CA GLU A 133 -5.59 -19.01 -2.34
C GLU A 133 -5.80 -18.88 -3.86
N ALA A 134 -6.16 -17.68 -4.34
CA ALA A 134 -6.26 -17.40 -5.76
C ALA A 134 -4.90 -17.53 -6.46
N ALA A 135 -3.83 -17.01 -5.85
CA ALA A 135 -2.48 -17.12 -6.40
C ALA A 135 -1.96 -18.57 -6.40
N ALA A 136 -2.31 -19.36 -5.38
CA ALA A 136 -1.98 -20.78 -5.30
C ALA A 136 -2.62 -21.59 -6.45
N THR A 137 -3.85 -21.24 -6.82
CA THR A 137 -4.61 -21.86 -7.93
C THR A 137 -4.26 -21.30 -9.31
N GLN A 138 -3.19 -20.50 -9.44
CA GLN A 138 -2.77 -19.82 -10.69
C GLN A 138 -3.83 -18.88 -11.28
N ASN A 139 -4.79 -18.43 -10.48
CA ASN A 139 -5.78 -17.47 -10.93
C ASN A 139 -5.18 -16.07 -10.99
N VAL A 140 -5.29 -15.43 -12.15
CA VAL A 140 -4.86 -14.05 -12.37
C VAL A 140 -6.10 -13.16 -12.42
N ALA A 141 -6.19 -12.19 -11.51
CA ALA A 141 -7.33 -11.30 -11.44
C ALA A 141 -7.34 -10.35 -12.68
N PRO A 142 -8.46 -10.25 -13.42
CA PRO A 142 -8.55 -9.41 -14.64
C PRO A 142 -8.40 -7.90 -14.41
N ARG A 143 -8.34 -7.44 -13.14
CA ARG A 143 -8.29 -6.03 -12.74
C ARG A 143 -7.26 -5.76 -11.64
N ALA A 144 -6.16 -6.51 -11.61
CA ALA A 144 -5.03 -6.18 -10.76
C ALA A 144 -4.38 -4.87 -11.27
N SER A 145 -4.84 -3.71 -10.78
CA SER A 145 -4.27 -2.41 -11.15
C SER A 145 -3.49 -1.82 -9.97
N PRO A 146 -2.20 -1.51 -10.12
CA PRO A 146 -1.41 -0.79 -9.12
C PRO A 146 -1.95 0.61 -8.79
N ALA A 147 -2.87 1.15 -9.60
CA ALA A 147 -3.28 2.55 -9.59
C ALA A 147 -4.04 3.00 -8.34
N LEU A 148 -4.58 2.07 -7.54
CA LEU A 148 -5.31 2.39 -6.30
C LEU A 148 -4.44 2.42 -5.05
N LEU A 149 -3.18 2.03 -5.15
CA LEU A 149 -2.28 1.86 -4.03
C LEU A 149 -1.49 3.15 -3.71
N LEU A 150 -2.05 4.37 -3.75
CA LEU A 150 -1.21 5.57 -3.54
C LEU A 150 -0.74 5.74 -2.08
N CYS A 151 0.59 5.78 -1.86
CA CYS A 151 1.19 6.43 -0.70
C CYS A 151 1.30 7.91 -1.02
N PHE A 152 0.43 8.73 -0.43
CA PHE A 152 0.62 10.17 -0.54
C PHE A 152 1.70 10.61 0.45
N ASP A 153 2.82 11.12 -0.08
CA ASP A 153 3.79 11.85 0.72
C ASP A 153 3.10 13.11 1.27
N PHE A 154 2.79 13.10 2.57
CA PHE A 154 2.19 14.23 3.28
C PHE A 154 3.31 15.15 3.74
N ASP A 155 3.53 16.24 3.02
CA ASP A 155 4.42 17.31 3.46
C ASP A 155 3.74 18.14 4.57
N SER A 156 4.08 17.80 5.82
CA SER A 156 3.60 18.49 7.03
C SER A 156 4.12 19.92 7.18
N THR A 157 5.11 20.35 6.40
CA THR A 157 5.63 21.73 6.41
C THR A 157 4.92 22.66 5.43
N THR A 158 4.28 22.14 4.38
CA THR A 158 3.52 22.97 3.41
C THR A 158 2.00 22.74 3.43
N GLY A 159 1.51 21.73 4.17
CA GLY A 159 0.08 21.41 4.25
C GLY A 159 -0.51 20.91 2.92
N ARG A 160 0.35 20.50 1.97
CA ARG A 160 -0.04 20.14 0.61
C ARG A 160 -0.43 18.67 0.54
N TYR A 161 -1.70 18.39 0.81
CA TYR A 161 -2.37 17.32 0.07
C TYR A 161 -2.26 17.64 -1.42
N THR A 162 -1.87 16.65 -2.24
CA THR A 162 -1.82 16.73 -3.71
C THR A 162 -2.93 17.64 -4.22
N PHE A 163 -2.58 18.79 -4.81
CA PHE A 163 -3.53 19.87 -5.16
C PHE A 163 -4.79 19.36 -5.87
N ALA A 164 -4.70 18.23 -6.58
CA ALA A 164 -5.84 17.52 -7.15
C ALA A 164 -6.91 17.15 -6.11
N ILE A 165 -6.56 16.46 -5.02
CA ILE A 165 -7.53 15.97 -4.02
C ILE A 165 -8.20 17.13 -3.30
N MET A 166 -7.44 18.14 -2.85
CA MET A 166 -8.05 19.30 -2.20
C MET A 166 -8.95 20.10 -3.14
N LYS A 167 -8.61 20.16 -4.44
CA LYS A 167 -9.46 20.78 -5.45
C LYS A 167 -10.75 19.99 -5.65
N PHE A 168 -10.68 18.67 -5.77
CA PHE A 168 -11.87 17.81 -5.86
C PHE A 168 -12.73 17.86 -4.60
N LEU A 169 -12.12 17.82 -3.42
CA LEU A 169 -12.82 17.89 -2.14
C LEU A 169 -13.50 19.26 -1.95
N ARG A 170 -12.82 20.36 -2.31
CA ARG A 170 -13.43 21.70 -2.31
C ARG A 170 -14.56 21.82 -3.32
N ILE A 171 -14.41 21.28 -4.53
CA ILE A 171 -15.48 21.25 -5.53
C ILE A 171 -16.68 20.45 -5.01
N GLY A 172 -16.43 19.28 -4.42
CA GLY A 172 -17.47 18.45 -3.80
C GLY A 172 -18.19 19.16 -2.65
N ALA A 173 -17.43 19.82 -1.76
CA ALA A 173 -17.98 20.57 -0.64
C ALA A 173 -18.83 21.77 -1.09
N VAL A 174 -18.34 22.55 -2.07
CA VAL A 174 -19.09 23.66 -2.66
C VAL A 174 -20.35 23.15 -3.36
N GLY A 175 -20.26 22.06 -4.12
CA GLY A 175 -21.41 21.42 -4.77
C GLY A 175 -22.47 20.98 -3.77
N MET A 176 -22.06 20.33 -2.67
CA MET A 176 -22.97 19.91 -1.60
C MET A 176 -23.63 21.12 -0.92
N ALA A 177 -22.86 22.16 -0.61
CA ALA A 177 -23.40 23.38 0.01
C ALA A 177 -24.42 24.09 -0.90
N LEU A 178 -24.15 24.17 -2.21
CA LEU A 178 -25.09 24.73 -3.19
C LEU A 178 -26.35 23.88 -3.32
N ALA A 179 -26.23 22.55 -3.31
CA ALA A 179 -27.38 21.66 -3.36
C ALA A 179 -28.28 21.84 -2.13
N LEU A 180 -27.69 21.92 -0.93
CA LEU A 180 -28.43 22.19 0.31
C LEU A 180 -29.08 23.57 0.29
N ALA A 181 -28.35 24.61 -0.12
CA ALA A 181 -28.89 25.96 -0.23
C ALA A 181 -30.04 26.06 -1.24
N ALA A 182 -29.92 25.40 -2.40
CA ALA A 182 -30.98 25.33 -3.40
C ALA A 182 -32.21 24.59 -2.87
N MET A 183 -32.02 23.50 -2.12
CA MET A 183 -33.11 22.74 -1.52
C MET A 183 -33.85 23.58 -0.47
N ILE A 184 -33.12 24.24 0.43
CA ILE A 184 -33.67 25.15 1.44
C ILE A 184 -34.41 26.31 0.78
N TYR A 185 -33.82 26.95 -0.22
CA TYR A 185 -34.44 28.06 -0.97
C TYR A 185 -35.72 27.61 -1.68
N ARG A 186 -35.75 26.39 -2.23
CA ARG A 186 -36.94 25.84 -2.88
C ARG A 186 -38.08 25.63 -1.89
N GLU A 187 -37.80 25.14 -0.69
CA GLU A 187 -38.82 24.96 0.35
C GLU A 187 -39.30 26.30 0.94
N PHE A 188 -38.41 27.28 1.15
CA PHE A 188 -38.83 28.65 1.53
C PHE A 188 -39.71 29.33 0.46
N ARG A 189 -39.40 29.15 -0.84
CA ARG A 189 -40.24 29.68 -1.92
C ARG A 189 -41.59 28.96 -2.07
N LYS A 190 -41.71 27.71 -1.63
CA LYS A 190 -43.00 27.01 -1.58
C LYS A 190 -43.83 27.50 -0.40
N GLY A 191 -43.22 27.71 0.77
CA GLY A 191 -43.89 28.25 1.95
C GLY A 191 -44.37 29.69 1.79
N ALA A 192 -43.68 30.51 0.99
CA ALA A 192 -44.11 31.88 0.68
C ALA A 192 -45.20 31.99 -0.41
N ARG A 193 -45.60 30.86 -1.02
CA ARG A 193 -46.64 30.78 -2.06
C ARG A 193 -47.91 30.05 -1.60
N ALA A 194 -47.91 29.54 -0.36
CA ALA A 194 -49.09 29.01 0.34
C ALA A 194 -49.66 30.11 1.24
#